data_AF-A0A9W8MTC1-F1
#
_entry.id   AF-A0A9W8MTC1-F1
#
_cell.length_a   1.000
_cell.length_b   1.000
_cell.length_c   1.000
_cell.angle_alpha   90.00
_cell.angle_beta   90.00
_cell.angle_gamma   90.00
#
_symmetry.space_group_name_H-M   'P 1'
#
loop_
_entity.id
_entity.type
_entity.pdbx_description
1 polymer ?
#
loop_
_entity_poly.entity_id
_entity_poly.type
_entity_poly.pdbx_seq_one_letter_code
_entity_poly.pdbx_strand_id
1 'polypeptide(L)'
;MSTSGLKAIVPVPTASDFLDIVLSKTQRKTPTVIHKNFKISRIRNFYMRKVKFTQDSFDEKLGAILSEFPMLDDLHPFLSSLLNVLYDKNHYKLALGQLRTARHLIDQVAKDYVRLLKFGDSLYRCKQLKKAALGRMATIMRRQKDPLAYLEQVRQHISRLPNIDPNTRTLIICGYPNVGKSSFINKVTRADVDVQPYAFTTKSLFVGHLDYKPPLEEMNTIEMQSITALAHLKSCVLYFMDLSEQCGYSVEAQCKLFHSIKPLFSGKPTMLVINKIDVTRLEDVHPDTRAMVQEIIDQEDVKCIQVSCHSEEGVMDLKNKACDALLAHRVDNKMKGSKVNSIINRIHVSQPKPRDEIVRTPFIPEAVKNKKKYDKSDPERPKLLRDVELEEGGAGVYNLNLKENYLLANPEWKMDTIPEIMDGKNIADFIDPDIAEKLEALEREEERLQAEGFYENSTRTTNAKPKRPPSPSRTRSARKA
;
A
#
# COMPACT_ATOMS: atom_id res chain seq x y z
N MET A 1 -9.57 -8.76 -12.58
CA MET A 1 -8.19 -8.24 -12.49
C MET A 1 -8.17 -7.18 -11.40
N SER A 2 -7.03 -6.93 -10.74
CA SER A 2 -7.00 -6.02 -9.58
C SER A 2 -7.15 -4.56 -9.99
N THR A 3 -7.94 -3.82 -9.23
CA THR A 3 -7.94 -2.35 -9.13
C THR A 3 -6.70 -1.87 -8.34
N SER A 4 -5.54 -2.42 -8.71
CA SER A 4 -4.26 -1.78 -8.44
C SER A 4 -4.31 -0.42 -9.11
N GLY A 5 -4.12 0.65 -8.35
CA GLY A 5 -4.41 2.02 -8.79
C GLY A 5 -3.74 2.40 -10.10
N LEU A 6 -4.33 3.37 -10.80
CA LEU A 6 -3.85 3.93 -12.06
C LEU A 6 -2.32 4.15 -11.97
N LYS A 7 -1.56 3.37 -12.77
CA LYS A 7 -0.09 3.37 -12.71
C LYS A 7 0.43 4.79 -12.87
N ALA A 8 1.50 5.14 -12.15
CA ALA A 8 2.16 6.42 -12.31
C ALA A 8 2.66 6.61 -13.76
N ILE A 9 1.91 7.40 -14.55
CA ILE A 9 2.22 7.70 -15.94
C ILE A 9 3.33 8.76 -15.98
N VAL A 10 4.38 8.51 -16.75
CA VAL A 10 5.51 9.42 -16.95
C VAL A 10 5.06 10.69 -17.68
N PRO A 11 5.55 11.89 -17.32
CA PRO A 11 5.24 13.13 -18.03
C PRO A 11 5.44 13.02 -19.54
N VAL A 12 4.41 13.43 -20.30
CA VAL A 12 4.41 13.42 -21.76
C VAL A 12 5.03 14.73 -22.25
N PRO A 13 6.24 14.72 -22.83
CA PRO A 13 6.91 15.94 -23.25
C PRO A 13 6.25 16.54 -24.50
N THR A 14 6.40 17.85 -24.70
CA THR A 14 5.87 18.52 -25.91
C THR A 14 6.56 17.99 -27.17
N ALA A 15 5.95 18.19 -28.35
CA ALA A 15 6.54 17.73 -29.61
C ALA A 15 7.91 18.35 -29.93
N SER A 16 8.25 19.53 -29.39
CA SER A 16 9.61 20.08 -29.44
C SER A 16 10.55 19.32 -28.53
N ASP A 17 10.23 19.22 -27.23
CA ASP A 17 11.14 18.64 -26.23
C ASP A 17 11.37 17.15 -26.51
N PHE A 18 10.35 16.43 -26.99
CA PHE A 18 10.47 15.04 -27.44
C PHE A 18 11.56 14.91 -28.51
N LEU A 19 11.56 15.79 -29.51
CA LEU A 19 12.55 15.78 -30.58
C LEU A 19 13.95 16.12 -30.08
N ASP A 20 14.10 17.15 -29.26
CA ASP A 20 15.40 17.56 -28.75
C ASP A 20 15.98 16.52 -27.79
N ILE A 21 15.16 15.87 -26.96
CA ILE A 21 15.57 14.71 -26.14
C ILE A 21 16.07 13.57 -27.04
N VAL A 22 15.32 13.17 -28.08
CA VAL A 22 15.70 12.03 -28.94
C VAL A 22 16.91 12.33 -29.82
N LEU A 23 17.00 13.53 -30.40
CA LEU A 23 18.12 13.95 -31.23
C LEU A 23 19.39 14.17 -30.38
N SER A 24 19.27 14.75 -29.17
CA SER A 24 20.40 14.90 -28.25
C SER A 24 20.84 13.54 -27.68
N LYS A 25 19.92 12.63 -27.33
CA LYS A 25 20.23 11.22 -26.97
C LYS A 25 21.00 10.53 -28.10
N THR A 26 20.57 10.73 -29.35
CA THR A 26 21.27 10.21 -30.54
C THR A 26 22.67 10.80 -30.68
N GLN A 27 22.84 12.12 -30.51
CA GLN A 27 24.14 12.78 -30.65
C GLN A 27 25.13 12.39 -29.54
N ARG A 28 24.67 12.26 -28.30
CA ARG A 28 25.52 11.90 -27.14
C ARG A 28 25.87 10.41 -27.10
N LYS A 29 24.94 9.50 -27.41
CA LYS A 29 25.13 8.04 -27.28
C LYS A 29 25.63 7.32 -28.55
N THR A 30 25.86 8.02 -29.66
CA THR A 30 26.42 7.42 -30.89
C THR A 30 27.61 8.23 -31.41
N PRO A 31 28.70 7.58 -31.89
CA PRO A 31 29.94 8.27 -32.29
C PRO A 31 29.69 9.38 -33.30
N THR A 32 30.46 10.47 -33.23
CA THR A 32 30.19 11.70 -33.98
C THR A 32 31.14 11.93 -35.17
N VAL A 33 32.40 11.50 -35.04
CA VAL A 33 33.47 11.76 -36.02
C VAL A 33 33.55 10.66 -37.09
N ILE A 34 33.61 11.05 -38.37
CA ILE A 34 34.07 10.23 -39.50
C ILE A 34 34.86 11.07 -40.50
N HIS A 35 35.77 10.43 -41.24
CA HIS A 35 36.56 11.04 -42.29
C HIS A 35 36.19 10.46 -43.67
N LYS A 36 36.42 11.22 -44.75
CA LYS A 36 36.14 10.81 -46.14
C LYS A 36 36.90 9.53 -46.53
N ASN A 37 38.11 9.34 -46.00
CA ASN A 37 39.04 8.29 -46.41
C ASN A 37 38.76 6.91 -45.77
N PHE A 38 37.68 6.77 -44.99
CA PHE A 38 37.31 5.48 -44.40
C PHE A 38 36.62 4.55 -45.42
N LYS A 39 36.90 3.24 -45.36
CA LYS A 39 36.22 2.21 -46.18
C LYS A 39 34.70 2.41 -46.15
N ILE A 40 34.04 2.39 -47.31
CA ILE A 40 32.61 2.75 -47.46
C ILE A 40 31.67 1.96 -46.54
N SER A 41 31.98 0.70 -46.24
CA SER A 41 31.26 -0.12 -45.23
C SER A 41 31.21 0.55 -43.84
N ARG A 42 32.32 1.13 -43.35
CA ARG A 42 32.38 1.87 -42.08
C ARG A 42 31.50 3.13 -42.12
N ILE A 43 31.46 3.83 -43.25
CA ILE A 43 30.62 5.03 -43.45
C ILE A 43 29.14 4.66 -43.50
N ARG A 44 28.76 3.60 -44.24
CA ARG A 44 27.39 3.05 -44.27
C ARG A 44 26.94 2.64 -42.87
N ASN A 45 27.74 1.84 -42.16
CA ASN A 45 27.43 1.35 -40.81
C ASN A 45 27.30 2.49 -39.78
N PHE A 46 28.14 3.53 -39.87
CA PHE A 46 28.03 4.71 -39.02
C PHE A 46 26.68 5.44 -39.19
N TYR A 47 26.25 5.67 -40.44
CA TYR A 47 24.99 6.35 -40.69
C TYR A 47 23.76 5.46 -40.45
N MET A 48 23.83 4.15 -40.76
CA MET A 48 22.78 3.18 -40.42
C MET A 48 22.59 3.11 -38.89
N ARG A 49 23.67 3.05 -38.10
CA ARG A 49 23.60 3.05 -36.63
C ARG A 49 22.90 4.31 -36.08
N LYS A 50 23.13 5.48 -36.69
CA LYS A 50 22.41 6.72 -36.28
C LYS A 50 20.92 6.67 -36.62
N VAL A 51 20.53 6.23 -37.82
CA VAL A 51 19.10 6.13 -38.20
C VAL A 51 18.37 5.10 -37.32
N LYS A 52 18.98 3.92 -37.09
CA LYS A 52 18.41 2.89 -36.20
C LYS A 52 18.27 3.40 -34.77
N PHE A 53 19.36 3.88 -34.15
CA PHE A 53 19.34 4.35 -32.77
C PHE A 53 18.30 5.47 -32.51
N THR A 54 18.06 6.35 -33.49
CA THR A 54 16.98 7.34 -33.38
C THR A 54 15.59 6.71 -33.45
N GLN A 55 15.33 5.77 -34.37
CA GLN A 55 14.06 5.04 -34.39
C GLN A 55 13.85 4.19 -33.14
N ASP A 56 14.89 3.53 -32.63
CA ASP A 56 14.82 2.74 -31.39
C ASP A 56 14.49 3.67 -30.20
N SER A 57 15.07 4.89 -30.16
CA SER A 57 14.76 5.92 -29.15
C SER A 57 13.36 6.53 -29.27
N PHE A 58 12.77 6.58 -30.48
CA PHE A 58 11.36 6.96 -30.67
C PHE A 58 10.43 5.82 -30.24
N ASP A 59 10.76 4.58 -30.59
CA ASP A 59 9.96 3.39 -30.29
C ASP A 59 9.88 3.12 -28.78
N GLU A 60 11.00 3.27 -28.08
CA GLU A 60 11.12 3.24 -26.61
C GLU A 60 10.15 4.23 -25.94
N LYS A 61 10.18 5.51 -26.34
CA LYS A 61 9.34 6.56 -25.71
C LYS A 61 7.87 6.49 -26.12
N LEU A 62 7.55 6.22 -27.39
CA LEU A 62 6.17 6.05 -27.83
C LEU A 62 5.57 4.75 -27.28
N GLY A 63 6.38 3.70 -27.16
CA GLY A 63 6.00 2.44 -26.53
C GLY A 63 5.64 2.61 -25.05
N ALA A 64 6.48 3.33 -24.29
CA ALA A 64 6.20 3.67 -22.89
C ALA A 64 4.83 4.34 -22.72
N ILE A 65 4.61 5.48 -23.40
CA ILE A 65 3.33 6.22 -23.38
C ILE A 65 2.15 5.30 -23.73
N LEU A 66 2.24 4.52 -24.81
CA LEU A 66 1.19 3.60 -25.26
C LEU A 66 0.96 2.38 -24.33
N SER A 67 1.78 2.20 -23.30
CA SER A 67 1.69 1.09 -22.32
C SER A 67 1.37 1.55 -20.89
N GLU A 68 1.59 2.83 -20.58
CA GLU A 68 1.30 3.45 -19.29
C GLU A 68 -0.13 3.99 -19.22
N PHE A 69 -0.64 4.57 -20.31
CA PHE A 69 -2.03 5.02 -20.40
C PHE A 69 -3.01 3.82 -20.41
N PRO A 70 -4.05 3.81 -19.56
CA PRO A 70 -4.95 2.67 -19.44
C PRO A 70 -5.87 2.51 -20.65
N MET A 71 -6.11 1.25 -21.07
CA MET A 71 -7.08 0.95 -22.12
C MET A 71 -8.49 0.99 -21.53
N LEU A 72 -9.29 1.99 -21.93
CA LEU A 72 -10.60 2.28 -21.33
C LEU A 72 -11.61 1.11 -21.39
N ASP A 73 -11.45 0.19 -22.34
CA ASP A 73 -12.35 -0.97 -22.49
C ASP A 73 -12.01 -2.14 -21.56
N ASP A 74 -10.77 -2.22 -21.07
CA ASP A 74 -10.30 -3.26 -20.13
C ASP A 74 -10.51 -2.88 -18.65
N LEU A 75 -10.89 -1.63 -18.39
CA LEU A 75 -11.16 -1.10 -17.05
C LEU A 75 -12.52 -1.57 -16.50
N HIS A 76 -12.65 -1.54 -15.17
CA HIS A 76 -13.94 -1.76 -14.53
C HIS A 76 -14.99 -0.73 -15.03
N PRO A 77 -16.26 -1.11 -15.28
CA PRO A 77 -17.29 -0.22 -15.83
C PRO A 77 -17.39 1.15 -15.14
N PHE A 78 -17.34 1.20 -13.80
CA PHE A 78 -17.26 2.46 -13.04
C PHE A 78 -16.16 3.41 -13.56
N LEU A 79 -14.92 2.91 -13.72
CA LEU A 79 -13.79 3.71 -14.19
C LEU A 79 -13.90 4.02 -15.69
N SER A 80 -14.35 3.08 -16.53
CA SER A 80 -14.62 3.35 -17.95
C SER A 80 -15.64 4.48 -18.13
N SER A 81 -16.75 4.46 -17.37
CA SER A 81 -17.78 5.50 -17.41
C SER A 81 -17.26 6.83 -16.85
N LEU A 82 -16.55 6.82 -15.71
CA LEU A 82 -15.93 8.00 -15.12
C LEU A 82 -14.97 8.71 -16.09
N LEU A 83 -14.08 7.95 -16.75
CA LEU A 83 -13.11 8.46 -17.70
C LEU A 83 -13.77 8.90 -19.02
N ASN A 84 -14.86 8.25 -19.44
CA ASN A 84 -15.67 8.68 -20.58
C ASN A 84 -16.30 10.06 -20.36
N VAL A 85 -16.84 10.30 -19.16
CA VAL A 85 -17.40 11.60 -18.74
C VAL A 85 -16.31 12.68 -18.69
N LEU A 86 -15.13 12.35 -18.17
CA LEU A 86 -14.05 13.33 -17.92
C LEU A 86 -13.26 13.74 -19.17
N TYR A 87 -13.07 12.85 -20.14
CA TYR A 87 -12.03 13.04 -21.18
C TYR A 87 -12.50 12.86 -22.62
N ASP A 88 -13.76 12.49 -22.83
CA ASP A 88 -14.30 11.86 -24.05
C ASP A 88 -13.52 10.61 -24.49
N LYS A 89 -14.19 9.46 -24.43
CA LYS A 89 -13.66 8.16 -24.85
C LYS A 89 -13.23 8.15 -26.32
N ASN A 90 -13.83 8.99 -27.18
CA ASN A 90 -13.49 9.06 -28.60
C ASN A 90 -12.19 9.85 -28.82
N HIS A 91 -12.09 11.08 -28.31
CA HIS A 91 -10.88 11.90 -28.41
C HIS A 91 -9.67 11.20 -27.75
N TYR A 92 -9.86 10.58 -26.58
CA TYR A 92 -8.84 9.79 -25.90
C TYR A 92 -8.29 8.64 -26.77
N LYS A 93 -9.18 7.82 -27.35
CA LYS A 93 -8.78 6.72 -28.24
C LYS A 93 -8.11 7.24 -29.52
N LEU A 94 -8.58 8.36 -30.07
CA LEU A 94 -8.04 8.97 -31.28
C LEU A 94 -6.61 9.49 -31.06
N ALA A 95 -6.33 10.16 -29.94
CA ALA A 95 -4.98 10.63 -29.59
C ALA A 95 -3.98 9.46 -29.44
N LEU A 96 -4.35 8.39 -28.73
CA LEU A 96 -3.50 7.19 -28.61
C LEU A 96 -3.35 6.44 -29.95
N GLY A 97 -4.41 6.39 -30.76
CA GLY A 97 -4.38 5.82 -32.12
C GLY A 97 -3.43 6.57 -33.07
N GLN A 98 -3.40 7.91 -32.97
CA GLN A 98 -2.47 8.76 -33.72
C GLN A 98 -1.01 8.52 -33.30
N LEU A 99 -0.71 8.42 -31.99
CA LEU A 99 0.64 8.05 -31.52
C LEU A 99 1.06 6.65 -31.95
N ARG A 100 0.14 5.66 -31.93
CA ARG A 100 0.40 4.30 -32.44
C ARG A 100 0.70 4.31 -33.94
N THR A 101 0.01 5.15 -34.70
CA THR A 101 0.24 5.33 -36.14
C THR A 101 1.58 6.02 -36.40
N ALA A 102 1.92 7.07 -35.65
CA ALA A 102 3.20 7.78 -35.73
C ALA A 102 4.40 6.85 -35.44
N ARG A 103 4.28 5.98 -34.42
CA ARG A 103 5.27 4.93 -34.11
C ARG A 103 5.52 4.02 -35.31
N HIS A 104 4.46 3.52 -35.95
CA HIS A 104 4.59 2.64 -37.11
C HIS A 104 5.21 3.36 -38.33
N LEU A 105 4.82 4.61 -38.60
CA LEU A 105 5.40 5.42 -39.69
C LEU A 105 6.89 5.71 -39.48
N ILE A 106 7.35 5.89 -38.23
CA ILE A 106 8.77 6.09 -37.90
C ILE A 106 9.58 4.80 -38.17
N ASP A 107 9.05 3.63 -37.82
CA ASP A 107 9.68 2.33 -38.12
C ASP A 107 9.73 2.04 -39.63
N GLN A 108 8.65 2.31 -40.38
CA GLN A 108 8.68 2.24 -41.86
C GLN A 108 9.78 3.13 -42.45
N VAL A 109 9.83 4.41 -42.07
CA VAL A 109 10.86 5.35 -42.53
C VAL A 109 12.27 4.87 -42.15
N ALA A 110 12.46 4.30 -40.96
CA ALA A 110 13.76 3.73 -40.56
C ALA A 110 14.16 2.55 -41.44
N LYS A 111 13.25 1.59 -41.66
CA LYS A 111 13.48 0.39 -42.50
C LYS A 111 13.86 0.77 -43.93
N ASP A 112 13.14 1.72 -44.54
CA ASP A 112 13.42 2.15 -45.91
C ASP A 112 14.75 2.92 -46.02
N TYR A 113 15.03 3.87 -45.14
CA TYR A 113 16.29 4.62 -45.19
C TYR A 113 17.50 3.76 -44.84
N VAL A 114 17.36 2.75 -43.98
CA VAL A 114 18.40 1.72 -43.76
C VAL A 114 18.60 0.86 -45.01
N ARG A 115 17.52 0.47 -45.72
CA ARG A 115 17.62 -0.24 -47.01
C ARG A 115 18.38 0.59 -48.05
N LEU A 116 18.06 1.88 -48.18
CA LEU A 116 18.75 2.82 -49.09
C LEU A 116 20.22 3.06 -48.70
N LEU A 117 20.53 3.18 -47.41
CA LEU A 117 21.90 3.38 -46.92
C LEU A 117 22.84 2.21 -47.25
N LYS A 118 22.34 0.99 -47.48
CA LYS A 118 23.16 -0.14 -47.96
C LYS A 118 23.82 0.13 -49.32
N PHE A 119 23.23 0.96 -50.16
CA PHE A 119 23.68 1.28 -51.52
C PHE A 119 24.40 2.64 -51.63
N GLY A 120 24.59 3.36 -50.53
CA GLY A 120 25.27 4.67 -50.55
C GLY A 120 26.74 4.56 -51.00
N ASP A 121 27.11 5.25 -52.07
CA ASP A 121 28.46 5.25 -52.66
C ASP A 121 29.46 6.13 -51.92
N SER A 122 28.98 7.22 -51.33
CA SER A 122 29.79 8.36 -50.91
C SER A 122 29.38 8.88 -49.54
N LEU A 123 30.32 9.47 -48.81
CA LEU A 123 30.06 10.13 -47.52
C LEU A 123 28.95 11.19 -47.66
N TYR A 124 28.94 11.94 -48.77
CA TYR A 124 27.92 12.95 -49.03
C TYR A 124 26.51 12.33 -49.20
N ARG A 125 26.35 11.31 -50.06
CA ARG A 125 25.05 10.65 -50.26
C ARG A 125 24.53 10.01 -48.96
N CYS A 126 25.39 9.34 -48.19
CA CYS A 126 25.01 8.79 -46.88
C CYS A 126 24.67 9.89 -45.85
N LYS A 127 25.38 11.02 -45.82
CA LYS A 127 25.08 12.18 -44.96
C LYS A 127 23.70 12.77 -45.28
N GLN A 128 23.37 12.91 -46.57
CA GLN A 128 22.06 13.40 -47.01
C GLN A 128 20.93 12.41 -46.72
N LEU A 129 21.11 11.11 -47.00
CA LEU A 129 20.15 10.07 -46.63
C LEU A 129 19.85 10.09 -45.12
N LYS A 130 20.88 10.22 -44.27
CA LYS A 130 20.69 10.38 -42.81
C LYS A 130 19.95 11.67 -42.46
N LYS A 131 20.25 12.80 -43.11
CA LYS A 131 19.53 14.08 -42.87
C LYS A 131 18.05 13.95 -43.24
N ALA A 132 17.73 13.33 -44.37
CA ALA A 132 16.36 13.11 -44.84
C ALA A 132 15.58 12.12 -43.94
N ALA A 133 16.21 11.02 -43.51
CA ALA A 133 15.61 10.06 -42.57
C ALA A 133 15.18 10.74 -41.26
N LEU A 134 16.12 11.42 -40.58
CA LEU A 134 15.83 12.12 -39.33
C LEU A 134 14.85 13.29 -39.54
N GLY A 135 14.91 13.96 -40.68
CA GLY A 135 13.96 15.00 -41.07
C GLY A 135 12.52 14.47 -41.17
N ARG A 136 12.29 13.36 -41.88
CA ARG A 136 10.96 12.73 -41.99
C ARG A 136 10.43 12.26 -40.64
N MET A 137 11.28 11.63 -39.80
CA MET A 137 10.91 11.25 -38.43
C MET A 137 10.49 12.48 -37.60
N ALA A 138 11.24 13.58 -37.69
CA ALA A 138 10.91 14.82 -37.00
C ALA A 138 9.60 15.44 -37.52
N THR A 139 9.33 15.42 -38.82
CA THR A 139 8.07 15.90 -39.41
C THR A 139 6.87 15.07 -38.96
N ILE A 140 7.01 13.74 -38.82
CA ILE A 140 5.94 12.86 -38.29
C ILE A 140 5.57 13.28 -36.87
N MET A 141 6.57 13.49 -36.00
CA MET A 141 6.36 13.90 -34.60
C MET A 141 5.84 15.33 -34.44
N ARG A 142 6.29 16.29 -35.27
CA ARG A 142 5.76 17.67 -35.24
C ARG A 142 4.25 17.73 -35.52
N ARG A 143 3.72 16.77 -36.29
CA ARG A 143 2.27 16.62 -36.53
C ARG A 143 1.50 16.05 -35.32
N GLN A 144 2.18 15.53 -34.29
CA GLN A 144 1.56 15.00 -33.06
C GLN A 144 1.57 16.02 -31.91
N LYS A 145 1.73 17.32 -32.20
CA LYS A 145 1.79 18.38 -31.19
C LYS A 145 0.58 18.35 -30.24
N ASP A 146 -0.61 18.41 -30.82
CA ASP A 146 -1.85 18.62 -30.06
C ASP A 146 -2.30 17.33 -29.32
N PRO A 147 -2.16 16.11 -29.89
CA PRO A 147 -2.34 14.86 -29.14
C PRO A 147 -1.40 14.69 -27.94
N LEU A 148 -0.13 15.10 -28.05
CA LEU A 148 0.81 15.07 -26.92
C LEU A 148 0.41 16.08 -25.82
N ALA A 149 -0.05 17.27 -26.21
CA ALA A 149 -0.50 18.30 -25.27
C ALA A 149 -1.78 17.87 -24.52
N TYR A 150 -2.78 17.32 -25.23
CA TYR A 150 -3.99 16.77 -24.63
C TYR A 150 -3.65 15.59 -23.68
N LEU A 151 -2.78 14.65 -24.11
CA LEU A 151 -2.41 13.51 -23.26
C LEU A 151 -1.69 13.96 -21.98
N GLU A 152 -0.86 15.01 -22.00
CA GLU A 152 -0.26 15.55 -20.77
C GLU A 152 -1.31 16.19 -19.84
N GLN A 153 -2.31 16.90 -20.38
CA GLN A 153 -3.43 17.43 -19.58
C GLN A 153 -4.25 16.30 -18.94
N VAL A 154 -4.60 15.27 -19.73
CA VAL A 154 -5.27 14.07 -19.21
C VAL A 154 -4.43 13.39 -18.15
N ARG A 155 -3.12 13.24 -18.35
CA ARG A 155 -2.19 12.67 -17.37
C ARG A 155 -2.19 13.44 -16.04
N GLN A 156 -2.12 14.77 -16.10
CA GLN A 156 -2.13 15.63 -14.92
C GLN A 156 -3.45 15.53 -14.14
N HIS A 157 -4.59 15.39 -14.83
CA HIS A 157 -5.88 15.18 -14.17
C HIS A 157 -6.04 13.75 -13.63
N ILE A 158 -5.63 12.72 -14.39
CA ILE A 158 -5.61 11.30 -13.95
C ILE A 158 -4.78 11.15 -12.66
N SER A 159 -3.64 11.84 -12.58
CA SER A 159 -2.76 11.86 -11.40
C SER A 159 -3.36 12.55 -10.16
N ARG A 160 -4.58 13.11 -10.25
CA ARG A 160 -5.35 13.72 -9.16
C ARG A 160 -6.70 13.03 -8.91
N LEU A 161 -7.02 11.97 -9.66
CA LEU A 161 -8.24 11.19 -9.44
C LEU A 161 -8.08 10.27 -8.21
N PRO A 162 -9.17 10.02 -7.47
CA PRO A 162 -9.15 9.16 -6.29
C PRO A 162 -8.94 7.69 -6.70
N ASN A 163 -8.30 6.91 -5.84
CA ASN A 163 -8.21 5.46 -6.04
C ASN A 163 -9.43 4.74 -5.45
N ILE A 164 -10.59 4.86 -6.12
CA ILE A 164 -11.83 4.17 -5.72
C ILE A 164 -11.82 2.72 -6.23
N ASP A 165 -11.78 1.74 -5.32
CA ASP A 165 -12.13 0.35 -5.67
C ASP A 165 -13.66 0.18 -5.64
N PRO A 166 -14.34 -0.11 -6.77
CA PRO A 166 -15.79 -0.33 -6.81
C PRO A 166 -16.25 -1.60 -6.08
N ASN A 167 -15.33 -2.44 -5.60
CA ASN A 167 -15.62 -3.69 -4.89
C ASN A 167 -15.50 -3.58 -3.37
N THR A 168 -14.90 -2.53 -2.80
CA THR A 168 -14.79 -2.35 -1.34
C THR A 168 -16.13 -1.99 -0.70
N ARG A 169 -16.15 -1.75 0.61
CA ARG A 169 -17.32 -1.25 1.35
C ARG A 169 -17.35 0.26 1.16
N THR A 170 -18.43 0.80 0.62
CA THR A 170 -18.57 2.23 0.32
C THR A 170 -19.91 2.74 0.84
N LEU A 171 -19.93 3.96 1.39
CA LEU A 171 -21.15 4.71 1.64
C LEU A 171 -21.22 5.83 0.59
N ILE A 172 -22.36 6.00 -0.09
CA ILE A 172 -22.59 7.15 -0.98
C ILE A 172 -23.51 8.12 -0.27
N ILE A 173 -23.15 9.41 -0.28
CA ILE A 173 -23.92 10.48 0.35
C ILE A 173 -24.55 11.33 -0.76
N CYS A 174 -25.88 11.33 -0.83
CA CYS A 174 -26.70 12.03 -1.82
C CYS A 174 -27.64 13.04 -1.16
N GLY A 175 -28.34 13.86 -1.95
CA GLY A 175 -29.22 14.93 -1.47
C GLY A 175 -28.89 16.28 -2.12
N TYR A 176 -29.75 17.28 -1.92
CA TYR A 176 -29.61 18.63 -2.50
C TYR A 176 -28.32 19.36 -2.06
N PRO A 177 -27.89 20.46 -2.74
CA PRO A 177 -26.89 21.38 -2.19
C PRO A 177 -27.26 21.86 -0.78
N ASN A 178 -26.28 22.29 0.00
CA ASN A 178 -26.47 22.91 1.32
C ASN A 178 -27.15 22.10 2.45
N VAL A 179 -27.68 20.89 2.21
CA VAL A 179 -28.25 19.99 3.25
C VAL A 179 -27.23 19.41 4.25
N GLY A 180 -26.00 19.94 4.29
CA GLY A 180 -24.95 19.55 5.25
C GLY A 180 -24.14 18.27 4.92
N LYS A 181 -24.20 17.76 3.68
CA LYS A 181 -23.44 16.56 3.25
C LYS A 181 -21.95 16.63 3.58
N SER A 182 -21.29 17.74 3.22
CA SER A 182 -19.87 17.99 3.49
C SER A 182 -19.57 18.05 4.98
N SER A 183 -20.44 18.71 5.75
CA SER A 183 -20.31 18.80 7.22
C SER A 183 -20.33 17.42 7.87
N PHE A 184 -21.20 16.52 7.41
CA PHE A 184 -21.22 15.12 7.88
C PHE A 184 -19.93 14.37 7.52
N ILE A 185 -19.40 14.56 6.30
CA ILE A 185 -18.13 13.96 5.88
C ILE A 185 -16.97 14.37 6.81
N ASN A 186 -16.83 15.66 7.11
CA ASN A 186 -15.78 16.20 8.00
C ASN A 186 -15.96 15.80 9.47
N LYS A 187 -17.18 15.47 9.91
CA LYS A 187 -17.46 14.96 11.28
C LYS A 187 -17.22 13.45 11.40
N VAL A 188 -17.44 12.67 10.34
CA VAL A 188 -17.33 11.20 10.36
C VAL A 188 -15.96 10.69 9.92
N THR A 189 -15.20 11.50 9.16
CA THR A 189 -13.93 11.12 8.54
C THR A 189 -12.90 12.24 8.71
N ARG A 190 -11.62 11.96 8.44
CA ARG A 190 -10.55 12.99 8.44
C ARG A 190 -10.45 13.76 7.12
N ALA A 191 -11.53 13.82 6.36
CA ALA A 191 -11.65 14.62 5.16
C ALA A 191 -11.73 16.11 5.53
N ASP A 192 -11.18 16.97 4.66
CA ASP A 192 -11.26 18.42 4.79
C ASP A 192 -12.01 18.99 3.57
N VAL A 193 -13.34 18.86 3.62
CA VAL A 193 -14.25 19.32 2.55
C VAL A 193 -14.70 20.74 2.85
N ASP A 194 -14.48 21.67 1.92
CA ASP A 194 -15.01 23.04 1.98
C ASP A 194 -16.51 23.07 2.27
N VAL A 195 -16.89 23.69 3.39
CA VAL A 195 -18.29 23.98 3.77
C VAL A 195 -18.53 25.48 3.63
N GLN A 196 -19.26 25.88 2.59
CA GLN A 196 -19.62 27.28 2.33
C GLN A 196 -21.16 27.37 2.09
N PRO A 197 -21.81 28.52 2.24
CA PRO A 197 -23.28 28.57 2.33
C PRO A 197 -24.02 28.65 0.97
N TYR A 198 -23.32 28.63 -0.17
CA TYR A 198 -23.93 28.74 -1.50
C TYR A 198 -23.96 27.40 -2.24
N ALA A 199 -24.97 27.21 -3.11
CA ALA A 199 -25.10 26.01 -3.92
C ALA A 199 -23.87 25.81 -4.84
N PHE A 200 -23.57 24.56 -5.20
CA PHE A 200 -22.36 24.16 -5.97
C PHE A 200 -21.01 24.32 -5.23
N THR A 201 -21.02 24.37 -3.89
CA THR A 201 -19.83 24.16 -3.03
C THR A 201 -18.98 22.97 -3.44
N THR A 202 -19.61 21.81 -3.59
CA THR A 202 -18.95 20.58 -4.00
C THR A 202 -19.02 20.44 -5.52
N LYS A 203 -18.03 21.02 -6.22
CA LYS A 203 -17.79 20.79 -7.66
C LYS A 203 -17.18 19.40 -7.95
N SER A 204 -17.11 18.54 -6.93
CA SER A 204 -16.33 17.31 -7.00
C SER A 204 -16.76 16.19 -6.03
N LEU A 205 -16.38 14.94 -6.35
CA LEU A 205 -16.85 13.69 -5.75
C LEU A 205 -15.95 13.35 -4.54
N PHE A 206 -16.30 13.78 -3.33
CA PHE A 206 -15.46 13.52 -2.15
C PHE A 206 -15.54 12.06 -1.70
N VAL A 207 -14.47 11.55 -1.07
CA VAL A 207 -14.30 10.11 -0.75
C VAL A 207 -13.70 9.97 0.65
N GLY A 208 -14.28 10.63 1.65
CA GLY A 208 -13.87 10.49 3.04
C GLY A 208 -13.96 9.03 3.50
N HIS A 209 -12.90 8.53 4.16
CA HIS A 209 -12.87 7.16 4.70
C HIS A 209 -12.99 7.14 6.21
N LEU A 210 -13.71 6.14 6.70
CA LEU A 210 -13.98 5.91 8.12
C LEU A 210 -13.40 4.56 8.56
N ASP A 211 -12.67 4.56 9.68
CA ASP A 211 -12.10 3.34 10.26
C ASP A 211 -13.14 2.50 11.03
N TYR A 212 -14.13 1.97 10.31
CA TYR A 212 -14.91 0.80 10.75
C TYR A 212 -14.19 -0.48 10.29
N LYS A 213 -12.93 -0.59 10.74
CA LYS A 213 -11.83 -1.44 10.26
C LYS A 213 -11.37 -1.02 8.84
N PRO A 214 -10.06 -0.73 8.62
CA PRO A 214 -9.52 0.37 7.77
C PRO A 214 -9.24 -0.03 6.28
N PRO A 215 -8.61 0.78 5.38
CA PRO A 215 -8.10 2.19 5.47
C PRO A 215 -8.56 3.13 4.29
N LEU A 216 -7.84 4.25 4.05
CA LEU A 216 -8.20 5.47 3.27
C LEU A 216 -7.83 5.42 1.73
N GLU A 217 -7.87 6.44 0.81
CA GLU A 217 -7.79 7.95 0.81
C GLU A 217 -8.66 8.66 -0.30
N GLU A 218 -8.63 10.01 -0.41
CA GLU A 218 -9.68 10.91 -1.00
C GLU A 218 -9.55 11.44 -2.48
N MET A 219 -10.51 12.31 -2.92
CA MET A 219 -10.57 13.20 -4.13
C MET A 219 -11.52 12.82 -5.31
N ASN A 220 -11.57 13.57 -6.44
CA ASN A 220 -12.71 14.48 -6.72
C ASN A 220 -13.11 14.81 -8.22
N THR A 221 -14.38 14.65 -8.71
CA THR A 221 -15.05 15.53 -9.78
C THR A 221 -16.62 15.47 -10.08
N ILE A 222 -17.49 14.98 -9.19
CA ILE A 222 -18.98 15.12 -9.14
C ILE A 222 -19.88 14.81 -10.35
N GLU A 223 -20.53 15.77 -11.03
CA GLU A 223 -21.98 15.66 -11.35
C GLU A 223 -22.46 14.35 -12.02
N MET A 224 -22.09 14.12 -13.29
CA MET A 224 -22.42 12.87 -14.00
C MET A 224 -21.63 11.66 -13.45
N GLN A 225 -20.56 11.90 -12.70
CA GLN A 225 -19.86 10.88 -11.91
C GLN A 225 -20.69 10.42 -10.72
N SER A 226 -21.53 11.26 -10.10
CA SER A 226 -22.44 10.86 -9.01
C SER A 226 -23.47 9.85 -9.50
N ILE A 227 -24.02 10.03 -10.70
CA ILE A 227 -24.89 9.04 -11.36
C ILE A 227 -24.08 7.77 -11.69
N THR A 228 -22.85 7.92 -12.19
CA THR A 228 -21.93 6.80 -12.49
C THR A 228 -21.57 5.98 -11.23
N ALA A 229 -21.40 6.65 -10.09
CA ALA A 229 -21.14 6.06 -8.79
C ALA A 229 -22.38 5.34 -8.25
N LEU A 230 -23.53 6.02 -8.27
CA LEU A 230 -24.82 5.45 -7.91
C LEU A 230 -25.19 4.23 -8.76
N ALA A 231 -24.80 4.18 -10.03
CA ALA A 231 -24.98 2.98 -10.86
C ALA A 231 -24.02 1.86 -10.41
N HIS A 232 -22.71 2.06 -10.50
CA HIS A 232 -21.73 0.96 -10.53
C HIS A 232 -21.13 0.56 -9.17
N LEU A 233 -21.22 1.37 -8.12
CA LEU A 233 -20.61 1.05 -6.81
C LEU A 233 -21.53 0.16 -5.94
N LYS A 234 -20.94 -0.79 -5.20
CA LYS A 234 -21.65 -1.72 -4.29
C LYS A 234 -21.73 -1.17 -2.86
N SER A 235 -22.48 -0.08 -2.73
CA SER A 235 -22.58 0.79 -1.56
C SER A 235 -23.89 0.65 -0.78
N CYS A 236 -23.92 1.27 0.40
CA CYS A 236 -25.16 1.79 1.01
C CYS A 236 -25.36 3.24 0.54
N VAL A 237 -26.61 3.67 0.38
CA VAL A 237 -26.94 5.04 -0.04
C VAL A 237 -27.57 5.80 1.13
N LEU A 238 -26.98 6.95 1.46
CA LEU A 238 -27.47 7.88 2.47
C LEU A 238 -28.04 9.11 1.76
N TYR A 239 -29.35 9.29 1.77
CA TYR A 239 -30.02 10.44 1.16
C TYR A 239 -30.28 11.51 2.23
N PHE A 240 -29.53 12.61 2.17
CA PHE A 240 -29.65 13.73 3.09
C PHE A 240 -30.76 14.69 2.67
N MET A 241 -31.61 15.01 3.63
CA MET A 241 -32.76 15.89 3.52
C MET A 241 -32.69 16.97 4.62
N ASP A 242 -33.14 18.18 4.29
CA ASP A 242 -33.18 19.34 5.19
C ASP A 242 -34.62 19.82 5.32
N LEU A 243 -35.25 19.57 6.48
CA LEU A 243 -36.64 19.94 6.76
C LEU A 243 -36.82 21.42 7.12
N SER A 244 -35.72 22.17 7.33
CA SER A 244 -35.77 23.60 7.67
C SER A 244 -35.86 24.52 6.44
N GLU A 245 -35.84 23.95 5.24
CA GLU A 245 -35.80 24.60 3.90
C GLU A 245 -34.62 25.60 3.68
N GLN A 246 -33.80 25.87 4.69
CA GLN A 246 -32.57 26.69 4.64
C GLN A 246 -31.57 26.29 3.55
N CYS A 247 -31.66 25.06 3.01
CA CYS A 247 -30.86 24.64 1.86
C CYS A 247 -31.20 25.38 0.56
N GLY A 248 -32.30 26.15 0.52
CA GLY A 248 -32.78 26.88 -0.66
C GLY A 248 -33.74 26.08 -1.56
N TYR A 249 -34.26 24.95 -1.07
CA TYR A 249 -35.16 24.05 -1.80
C TYR A 249 -36.25 23.52 -0.88
N SER A 250 -37.50 23.53 -1.34
CA SER A 250 -38.62 23.06 -0.53
C SER A 250 -38.57 21.55 -0.27
N VAL A 251 -39.19 21.10 0.81
CA VAL A 251 -39.25 19.68 1.19
C VAL A 251 -39.90 18.85 0.07
N GLU A 252 -40.91 19.39 -0.63
CA GLU A 252 -41.50 18.73 -1.81
C GLU A 252 -40.47 18.42 -2.90
N ALA A 253 -39.58 19.37 -3.21
CA ALA A 253 -38.56 19.18 -4.24
C ALA A 253 -37.56 18.11 -3.81
N GLN A 254 -37.24 18.06 -2.51
CA GLN A 254 -36.40 17.03 -1.90
C GLN A 254 -37.05 15.64 -1.97
N CYS A 255 -38.38 15.51 -1.81
CA CYS A 255 -39.10 14.26 -2.09
C CYS A 255 -39.07 13.91 -3.58
N LYS A 256 -39.46 14.85 -4.46
CA LYS A 256 -39.52 14.65 -5.92
C LYS A 256 -38.18 14.17 -6.50
N LEU A 257 -37.05 14.68 -6.01
CA LEU A 257 -35.72 14.17 -6.37
C LEU A 257 -35.52 12.72 -5.89
N PHE A 258 -35.88 12.38 -4.64
CA PHE A 258 -35.75 11.01 -4.12
C PHE A 258 -36.49 9.99 -5.00
N HIS A 259 -37.76 10.23 -5.34
CA HIS A 259 -38.52 9.33 -6.21
C HIS A 259 -37.89 9.19 -7.61
N SER A 260 -37.30 10.27 -8.17
CA SER A 260 -36.65 10.23 -9.49
C SER A 260 -35.35 9.41 -9.52
N ILE A 261 -34.59 9.37 -8.41
CA ILE A 261 -33.33 8.62 -8.31
C ILE A 261 -33.48 7.24 -7.67
N LYS A 262 -34.60 6.96 -6.97
CA LYS A 262 -34.91 5.66 -6.35
C LYS A 262 -34.67 4.44 -7.27
N PRO A 263 -34.98 4.46 -8.57
CA PRO A 263 -34.67 3.32 -9.46
C PRO A 263 -33.18 2.93 -9.51
N LEU A 264 -32.26 3.87 -9.26
CA LEU A 264 -30.81 3.63 -9.19
C LEU A 264 -30.37 2.92 -7.90
N PHE A 265 -31.23 2.85 -6.90
CA PHE A 265 -30.93 2.25 -5.59
C PHE A 265 -31.28 0.75 -5.52
N SER A 266 -31.81 0.17 -6.60
CA SER A 266 -32.19 -1.25 -6.65
C SER A 266 -31.03 -2.17 -6.21
N GLY A 267 -31.30 -3.03 -5.21
CA GLY A 267 -30.29 -3.91 -4.62
C GLY A 267 -29.25 -3.20 -3.74
N LYS A 268 -29.57 -2.03 -3.17
CA LYS A 268 -28.68 -1.28 -2.26
C LYS A 268 -29.45 -0.85 -1.00
N PRO A 269 -28.94 -1.11 0.22
CA PRO A 269 -29.59 -0.63 1.43
C PRO A 269 -29.60 0.91 1.43
N THR A 270 -30.77 1.49 1.65
CA THR A 270 -31.00 2.94 1.54
C THR A 270 -31.41 3.52 2.90
N MET A 271 -30.87 4.69 3.24
CA MET A 271 -31.22 5.42 4.45
C MET A 271 -31.62 6.85 4.11
N LEU A 272 -32.77 7.26 4.65
CA LEU A 272 -33.20 8.65 4.67
C LEU A 272 -32.57 9.31 5.90
N VAL A 273 -31.83 10.39 5.67
CA VAL A 273 -31.13 11.15 6.71
C VAL A 273 -31.74 12.53 6.80
N ILE A 274 -32.51 12.77 7.86
CA ILE A 274 -33.03 14.09 8.19
C ILE A 274 -31.92 14.82 8.95
N ASN A 275 -31.35 15.87 8.35
CA ASN A 275 -30.31 16.70 8.95
C ASN A 275 -30.91 18.01 9.51
N LYS A 276 -30.13 18.71 10.37
CA LYS A 276 -30.51 19.97 11.04
C LYS A 276 -31.70 19.86 12.03
N ILE A 277 -31.79 18.75 12.76
CA ILE A 277 -32.81 18.54 13.80
C ILE A 277 -32.71 19.49 15.02
N ASP A 278 -31.64 20.29 15.06
CA ASP A 278 -31.45 21.45 15.94
C ASP A 278 -32.28 22.68 15.52
N VAL A 279 -32.79 22.72 14.29
CA VAL A 279 -33.66 23.78 13.75
C VAL A 279 -35.11 23.32 13.60
N THR A 280 -35.33 22.09 13.12
CA THR A 280 -36.68 21.56 12.85
C THR A 280 -36.65 20.03 12.92
N ARG A 281 -37.44 19.43 13.81
CA ARG A 281 -37.61 17.98 13.90
C ARG A 281 -38.78 17.52 13.04
N LEU A 282 -38.83 16.23 12.70
CA LEU A 282 -39.95 15.66 11.93
C LEU A 282 -41.31 15.87 12.62
N GLU A 283 -41.30 16.02 13.94
CA GLU A 283 -42.46 16.28 14.81
C GLU A 283 -42.98 17.73 14.72
N ASP A 284 -42.19 18.68 14.20
CA ASP A 284 -42.54 20.11 14.09
C ASP A 284 -43.08 20.49 12.70
N VAL A 285 -42.85 19.65 11.68
CA VAL A 285 -43.19 19.92 10.27
C VAL A 285 -44.69 19.84 9.99
N HIS A 286 -45.20 20.71 9.11
CA HIS A 286 -46.63 20.75 8.71
C HIS A 286 -47.16 19.35 8.30
N PRO A 287 -48.40 18.96 8.66
CA PRO A 287 -48.90 17.60 8.43
C PRO A 287 -48.79 17.10 6.99
N ASP A 288 -49.09 17.93 5.99
CA ASP A 288 -49.03 17.53 4.57
C ASP A 288 -47.60 17.20 4.13
N THR A 289 -46.65 18.07 4.48
CA THR A 289 -45.22 17.87 4.23
C THR A 289 -44.68 16.66 4.98
N ARG A 290 -45.15 16.45 6.22
CA ARG A 290 -44.83 15.27 7.03
C ARG A 290 -45.34 13.99 6.37
N ALA A 291 -46.53 14.01 5.77
CA ALA A 291 -47.08 12.86 5.04
C ALA A 291 -46.23 12.49 3.81
N MET A 292 -45.73 13.48 3.05
CA MET A 292 -44.81 13.21 1.92
C MET A 292 -43.48 12.60 2.37
N VAL A 293 -42.98 12.98 3.55
CA VAL A 293 -41.78 12.37 4.14
C VAL A 293 -42.09 10.97 4.65
N GLN A 294 -43.23 10.78 5.32
CA GLN A 294 -43.66 9.48 5.83
C GLN A 294 -43.91 8.46 4.70
N GLU A 295 -44.44 8.88 3.55
CA GLU A 295 -44.55 8.04 2.34
C GLU A 295 -43.20 7.48 1.88
N ILE A 296 -42.09 8.16 2.16
CA ILE A 296 -40.72 7.67 1.89
C ILE A 296 -40.22 6.73 3.01
N ILE A 297 -40.62 6.97 4.27
CA ILE A 297 -40.22 6.17 5.44
C ILE A 297 -40.93 4.80 5.46
N ASP A 298 -42.20 4.75 5.06
CA ASP A 298 -43.03 3.53 5.08
C ASP A 298 -42.68 2.51 3.97
N GLN A 299 -41.65 2.81 3.16
CA GLN A 299 -41.16 1.94 2.09
C GLN A 299 -40.16 0.93 2.66
N GLU A 300 -40.44 -0.37 2.51
CA GLU A 300 -39.73 -1.49 3.18
C GLU A 300 -38.18 -1.46 3.08
N ASP A 301 -37.62 -0.90 2.01
CA ASP A 301 -36.18 -0.78 1.75
C ASP A 301 -35.49 0.45 2.41
N VAL A 302 -36.25 1.36 3.03
CA VAL A 302 -35.76 2.66 3.51
C VAL A 302 -35.73 2.71 5.04
N LYS A 303 -34.62 3.18 5.61
CA LYS A 303 -34.50 3.43 7.06
C LYS A 303 -34.28 4.91 7.35
N CYS A 304 -35.15 5.50 8.17
CA CYS A 304 -35.05 6.90 8.55
C CYS A 304 -34.17 7.10 9.80
N ILE A 305 -33.29 8.10 9.78
CA ILE A 305 -32.46 8.51 10.93
C ILE A 305 -32.42 10.05 11.00
N GLN A 306 -32.64 10.59 12.19
CA GLN A 306 -32.57 12.02 12.51
C GLN A 306 -31.17 12.36 13.04
N VAL A 307 -30.57 13.45 12.51
CA VAL A 307 -29.16 13.83 12.75
C VAL A 307 -29.01 15.36 12.84
N SER A 308 -28.08 15.84 13.66
CA SER A 308 -27.54 17.20 13.56
C SER A 308 -26.02 17.15 13.39
N CYS A 309 -25.51 17.81 12.34
CA CYS A 309 -24.08 18.04 12.18
C CYS A 309 -23.54 19.17 13.08
N HIS A 310 -24.41 19.90 13.79
CA HIS A 310 -24.05 20.99 14.70
C HIS A 310 -23.91 20.52 16.15
N SER A 311 -24.92 19.83 16.69
CA SER A 311 -24.88 19.24 18.04
C SER A 311 -24.21 17.87 18.10
N GLU A 312 -23.84 17.30 16.95
CA GLU A 312 -23.33 15.93 16.75
C GLU A 312 -24.33 14.80 17.12
N GLU A 313 -25.58 15.17 17.47
CA GLU A 313 -26.70 14.24 17.72
C GLU A 313 -26.95 13.34 16.49
N GLY A 314 -27.08 12.03 16.71
CA GLY A 314 -27.37 11.04 15.66
C GLY A 314 -26.21 10.70 14.70
N VAL A 315 -25.16 11.52 14.59
CA VAL A 315 -24.08 11.36 13.59
C VAL A 315 -23.41 9.98 13.65
N MET A 316 -23.05 9.53 14.86
CA MET A 316 -22.40 8.23 15.08
C MET A 316 -23.35 7.05 14.98
N ASP A 317 -24.63 7.23 15.30
CA ASP A 317 -25.67 6.21 15.16
C ASP A 317 -25.99 5.93 13.69
N LEU A 318 -26.16 6.98 12.88
CA LEU A 318 -26.24 6.89 11.41
C LEU A 318 -25.05 6.13 10.82
N LYS A 319 -23.82 6.50 11.21
CA LYS A 319 -22.61 5.83 10.73
C LYS A 319 -22.63 4.33 11.02
N ASN A 320 -22.97 3.94 12.25
CA ASN A 320 -22.99 2.54 12.67
C ASN A 320 -24.11 1.77 11.92
N LYS A 321 -25.35 2.26 11.96
CA LYS A 321 -26.50 1.66 11.26
C LYS A 321 -26.25 1.50 9.75
N ALA A 322 -25.67 2.49 9.09
CA ALA A 322 -25.30 2.44 7.68
C ALA A 322 -24.24 1.36 7.39
N CYS A 323 -23.21 1.27 8.24
CA CYS A 323 -22.18 0.24 8.12
C CYS A 323 -22.73 -1.16 8.34
N ASP A 324 -23.57 -1.36 9.35
CA ASP A 324 -24.09 -2.68 9.72
C ASP A 324 -25.16 -3.17 8.72
N ALA A 325 -25.99 -2.28 8.17
CA ALA A 325 -26.88 -2.60 7.06
C ALA A 325 -26.11 -3.01 5.79
N LEU A 326 -25.01 -2.31 5.48
CA LEU A 326 -24.12 -2.69 4.38
C LEU A 326 -23.40 -4.02 4.64
N LEU A 327 -23.01 -4.29 5.88
CA LEU A 327 -22.38 -5.56 6.26
C LEU A 327 -23.36 -6.73 6.16
N ALA A 328 -24.58 -6.61 6.67
CA ALA A 328 -25.62 -7.64 6.57
C ALA A 328 -25.86 -8.02 5.09
N HIS A 329 -26.23 -7.04 4.26
CA HIS A 329 -26.47 -7.28 2.83
C HIS A 329 -25.26 -7.87 2.09
N ARG A 330 -24.02 -7.54 2.50
CA ARG A 330 -22.80 -8.12 1.92
C ARG A 330 -22.44 -9.49 2.50
N VAL A 331 -22.88 -9.83 3.71
CA VAL A 331 -22.80 -11.18 4.28
C VAL A 331 -23.80 -12.08 3.55
N ASP A 332 -25.05 -11.66 3.36
CA ASP A 332 -26.07 -12.46 2.66
C ASP A 332 -25.65 -12.81 1.23
N ASN A 333 -25.19 -11.81 0.48
CA ASN A 333 -24.65 -12.02 -0.88
C ASN A 333 -23.34 -12.83 -0.90
N LYS A 334 -22.62 -12.92 0.21
CA LYS A 334 -21.46 -13.81 0.35
C LYS A 334 -21.90 -15.24 0.73
N MET A 335 -22.91 -15.41 1.58
CA MET A 335 -23.51 -16.70 1.96
C MET A 335 -24.18 -17.41 0.77
N LYS A 336 -24.78 -16.65 -0.14
CA LYS A 336 -25.24 -17.14 -1.45
C LYS A 336 -24.10 -17.64 -2.38
N GLY A 337 -22.83 -17.46 -2.00
CA GLY A 337 -21.65 -17.82 -2.80
C GLY A 337 -20.75 -18.88 -2.14
N SER A 338 -20.24 -19.81 -2.96
CA SER A 338 -19.38 -20.92 -2.54
C SER A 338 -18.09 -20.52 -1.79
N LYS A 339 -17.68 -19.24 -1.86
CA LYS A 339 -16.47 -18.72 -1.19
C LYS A 339 -16.54 -18.72 0.34
N VAL A 340 -17.71 -18.93 0.96
CA VAL A 340 -17.79 -19.08 2.42
C VAL A 340 -17.08 -20.35 2.89
N ASN A 341 -17.18 -21.44 2.13
CA ASN A 341 -16.65 -22.76 2.52
C ASN A 341 -15.13 -22.74 2.76
N SER A 342 -14.37 -21.92 2.03
CA SER A 342 -12.92 -21.75 2.25
C SER A 342 -12.55 -20.93 3.50
N ILE A 343 -13.53 -20.33 4.18
CA ILE A 343 -13.36 -19.45 5.34
C ILE A 343 -13.92 -20.11 6.62
N ILE A 344 -14.77 -21.15 6.52
CA ILE A 344 -15.37 -21.85 7.68
C ILE A 344 -14.30 -22.26 8.71
N ASN A 345 -13.16 -22.80 8.25
CA ASN A 345 -12.05 -23.22 9.12
C ASN A 345 -11.41 -22.07 9.95
N ARG A 346 -11.70 -20.80 9.63
CA ARG A 346 -11.27 -19.61 10.39
C ARG A 346 -12.36 -19.04 11.30
N ILE A 347 -13.61 -19.46 11.11
CA ILE A 347 -14.78 -19.05 11.89
C ILE A 347 -15.08 -20.09 12.98
N HIS A 348 -14.80 -21.37 12.70
CA HIS A 348 -14.97 -22.48 13.64
C HIS A 348 -14.00 -22.38 14.82
N VAL A 349 -14.51 -21.95 15.98
CA VAL A 349 -13.81 -22.03 17.26
C VAL A 349 -13.90 -23.48 17.77
N SER A 350 -12.76 -24.16 17.78
CA SER A 350 -12.68 -25.57 18.21
C SER A 350 -12.88 -25.70 19.72
N GLN A 351 -14.01 -26.26 20.14
CA GLN A 351 -14.29 -26.54 21.54
C GLN A 351 -13.52 -27.80 22.00
N PRO A 352 -12.72 -27.72 23.08
CA PRO A 352 -12.01 -28.89 23.59
C PRO A 352 -13.00 -29.87 24.24
N LYS A 353 -12.98 -31.14 23.83
CA LYS A 353 -13.72 -32.19 24.52
C LYS A 353 -13.01 -32.53 25.85
N PRO A 354 -13.74 -32.70 26.96
CA PRO A 354 -13.15 -33.18 28.21
C PRO A 354 -12.55 -34.58 27.99
N ARG A 355 -11.36 -34.81 28.55
CA ARG A 355 -10.58 -36.06 28.38
C ARG A 355 -10.18 -36.68 29.71
N ASP A 356 -9.75 -35.85 30.66
CA ASP A 356 -9.44 -36.21 32.04
C ASP A 356 -10.03 -35.14 32.98
N GLU A 357 -10.28 -35.51 34.24
CA GLU A 357 -10.84 -34.63 35.28
C GLU A 357 -9.83 -33.57 35.80
N ILE A 358 -8.62 -33.53 35.22
CA ILE A 358 -7.54 -32.61 35.62
C ILE A 358 -7.87 -31.19 35.13
N VAL A 359 -8.32 -30.35 36.05
CA VAL A 359 -8.53 -28.91 35.83
C VAL A 359 -7.19 -28.22 35.54
N ARG A 360 -7.14 -27.46 34.43
CA ARG A 360 -5.94 -26.72 33.98
C ARG A 360 -6.28 -25.23 33.91
N THR A 361 -6.09 -24.52 35.03
CA THR A 361 -6.38 -23.09 35.13
C THR A 361 -5.29 -22.22 34.49
N PRO A 362 -5.62 -21.02 33.98
CA PRO A 362 -4.62 -20.06 33.52
C PRO A 362 -3.89 -19.43 34.72
N PHE A 363 -2.60 -19.69 34.87
CA PHE A 363 -1.79 -19.07 35.91
C PHE A 363 -1.41 -17.63 35.52
N ILE A 364 -1.99 -16.66 36.22
CA ILE A 364 -1.68 -15.22 36.06
C ILE A 364 -1.18 -14.71 37.43
N PRO A 365 0.11 -14.36 37.57
CA PRO A 365 0.68 -13.89 38.84
C PRO A 365 -0.01 -12.63 39.36
N GLU A 366 -0.13 -12.52 40.69
CA GLU A 366 -0.78 -11.38 41.34
C GLU A 366 -0.03 -10.07 41.08
N ALA A 367 1.30 -10.10 41.01
CA ALA A 367 2.13 -8.97 40.61
C ALA A 367 1.82 -8.44 39.19
N VAL A 368 1.21 -9.25 38.31
CA VAL A 368 0.75 -8.81 36.98
C VAL A 368 -0.68 -8.28 37.06
N LYS A 369 -1.57 -8.91 37.84
CA LYS A 369 -2.96 -8.42 38.07
C LYS A 369 -2.99 -7.05 38.75
N ASN A 370 -2.12 -6.84 39.72
CA ASN A 370 -2.05 -5.63 40.54
C ASN A 370 -1.19 -4.52 39.89
N LYS A 371 -0.60 -4.78 38.71
CA LYS A 371 0.24 -3.80 38.01
C LYS A 371 -0.62 -2.68 37.43
N LYS A 372 -0.42 -1.45 37.91
CA LYS A 372 -1.01 -0.25 37.28
C LYS A 372 -0.75 -0.26 35.77
N LYS A 373 -1.78 0.05 34.97
CA LYS A 373 -1.62 0.23 33.52
C LYS A 373 -0.63 1.36 33.27
N TYR A 374 0.40 1.10 32.46
CA TYR A 374 1.34 2.14 32.05
C TYR A 374 0.63 3.21 31.21
N ASP A 375 0.79 4.46 31.59
CA ASP A 375 0.52 5.63 30.76
C ASP A 375 1.81 6.43 30.53
N LYS A 376 1.89 7.14 29.41
CA LYS A 376 3.03 8.01 29.07
C LYS A 376 2.83 9.44 29.60
N SER A 377 1.59 9.87 29.80
CA SER A 377 1.22 11.21 30.31
C SER A 377 1.38 11.35 31.83
N ASP A 378 1.36 10.25 32.57
CA ASP A 378 1.48 10.20 34.03
C ASP A 378 2.90 10.65 34.50
N PRO A 379 3.03 11.72 35.30
CA PRO A 379 4.32 12.17 35.84
C PRO A 379 4.98 11.16 36.81
N GLU A 380 4.19 10.32 37.50
CA GLU A 380 4.69 9.29 38.41
C GLU A 380 4.92 7.93 37.72
N ARG A 381 4.87 7.88 36.38
CA ARG A 381 5.13 6.64 35.64
C ARG A 381 6.53 6.10 35.95
N PRO A 382 6.70 4.76 36.04
CA PRO A 382 8.04 4.18 36.18
C PRO A 382 8.89 4.56 34.96
N LYS A 383 10.11 5.07 35.20
CA LYS A 383 11.10 5.28 34.14
C LYS A 383 11.35 3.96 33.43
N LEU A 384 11.31 3.98 32.10
CA LEU A 384 11.72 2.86 31.26
C LEU A 384 13.19 3.05 30.88
N LEU A 385 13.89 1.96 30.53
CA LEU A 385 15.26 2.03 30.02
C LEU A 385 15.40 2.94 28.79
N ARG A 386 14.32 3.18 28.03
CA ARG A 386 14.30 4.13 26.90
C ARG A 386 14.18 5.60 27.31
N ASP A 387 13.75 5.90 28.54
CA ASP A 387 13.86 7.24 29.10
C ASP A 387 15.32 7.48 29.56
N VAL A 388 15.92 6.49 30.23
CA VAL A 388 17.35 6.50 30.63
C VAL A 388 18.29 6.62 29.42
N GLU A 389 18.03 5.84 28.35
CA GLU A 389 18.73 5.94 27.06
C GLU A 389 18.74 7.37 26.49
N LEU A 390 17.65 8.12 26.67
CA LEU A 390 17.53 9.51 26.20
C LEU A 390 18.19 10.52 27.14
N GLU A 391 18.20 10.24 28.45
CA GLU A 391 18.90 11.05 29.46
C GLU A 391 20.44 10.89 29.33
N GLU A 392 20.93 9.68 29.01
CA GLU A 392 22.36 9.34 28.89
C GLU A 392 22.93 9.50 27.46
N GLY A 393 22.41 10.46 26.69
CA GLY A 393 22.99 10.88 25.41
C GLY A 393 22.44 10.18 24.14
N GLY A 394 21.50 9.25 24.29
CA GLY A 394 20.70 8.73 23.18
C GLY A 394 21.22 7.44 22.52
N ALA A 395 20.42 6.97 21.56
CA ALA A 395 20.66 5.74 20.81
C ALA A 395 22.01 5.78 20.07
N GLY A 396 22.91 4.88 20.44
CA GLY A 396 24.27 4.78 19.88
C GLY A 396 25.37 5.45 20.72
N VAL A 397 25.01 6.15 21.79
CA VAL A 397 25.95 6.64 22.82
C VAL A 397 25.77 5.89 24.13
N TYR A 398 24.52 5.72 24.57
CA TYR A 398 24.18 4.93 25.76
C TYR A 398 24.59 3.45 25.58
N ASN A 399 25.24 2.89 26.61
CA ASN A 399 25.73 1.51 26.63
C ASN A 399 25.06 0.71 27.76
N LEU A 400 24.17 -0.22 27.39
CA LEU A 400 23.34 -0.98 28.34
C LEU A 400 24.18 -1.98 29.16
N ASN A 401 24.21 -1.81 30.48
CA ASN A 401 24.84 -2.78 31.39
C ASN A 401 23.97 -4.03 31.57
N LEU A 402 24.34 -5.12 30.88
CA LEU A 402 23.59 -6.38 30.94
C LEU A 402 23.60 -7.06 32.32
N LYS A 403 24.59 -6.79 33.19
CA LYS A 403 24.74 -7.46 34.50
C LYS A 403 23.92 -6.83 35.62
N GLU A 404 23.54 -5.56 35.49
CA GLU A 404 22.89 -4.76 36.53
C GLU A 404 21.65 -5.45 37.13
N ASN A 405 20.81 -6.01 36.27
CA ASN A 405 19.52 -6.60 36.61
C ASN A 405 19.59 -8.09 37.00
N TYR A 406 20.78 -8.66 37.20
CA TYR A 406 20.93 -10.04 37.65
C TYR A 406 20.45 -10.24 39.10
N LEU A 407 20.01 -11.45 39.41
CA LEU A 407 19.63 -11.90 40.76
C LEU A 407 20.66 -12.93 41.23
N LEU A 408 21.60 -12.49 42.08
CA LEU A 408 22.69 -13.29 42.62
C LEU A 408 22.58 -13.37 44.15
N ALA A 409 23.23 -14.35 44.77
CA ALA A 409 23.19 -14.56 46.22
C ALA A 409 23.80 -13.39 47.02
N ASN A 410 24.87 -12.77 46.49
CA ASN A 410 25.38 -11.48 46.95
C ASN A 410 25.26 -10.47 45.78
N PRO A 411 24.66 -9.27 45.99
CA PRO A 411 24.60 -8.23 44.96
C PRO A 411 25.95 -7.62 44.57
N GLU A 412 27.00 -7.74 45.38
CA GLU A 412 28.34 -7.22 45.08
C GLU A 412 28.95 -7.90 43.86
N TRP A 413 28.80 -9.23 43.74
CA TRP A 413 29.36 -10.05 42.65
C TRP A 413 28.75 -9.77 41.27
N LYS A 414 27.76 -8.87 41.16
CA LYS A 414 27.12 -8.52 39.89
C LYS A 414 28.09 -8.02 38.83
N MET A 415 29.13 -7.29 39.22
CA MET A 415 30.05 -6.68 38.25
C MET A 415 31.27 -7.56 37.94
N ASP A 416 31.50 -8.63 38.72
CA ASP A 416 32.67 -9.50 38.63
C ASP A 416 32.86 -10.09 37.23
N THR A 417 34.13 -10.25 36.85
CA THR A 417 34.50 -10.83 35.55
C THR A 417 34.73 -12.31 35.72
N ILE A 418 33.80 -13.11 35.21
CA ILE A 418 33.94 -14.58 35.18
C ILE A 418 35.14 -14.90 34.26
N PRO A 419 36.17 -15.62 34.73
CA PRO A 419 37.25 -16.07 33.88
C PRO A 419 36.73 -17.21 32.98
N GLU A 420 36.89 -17.08 31.66
CA GLU A 420 36.35 -18.05 30.70
C GLU A 420 37.33 -19.17 30.34
N ILE A 421 38.64 -18.87 30.31
CA ILE A 421 39.70 -19.77 29.79
C ILE A 421 40.90 -19.78 30.75
N MET A 422 41.46 -20.97 31.01
CA MET A 422 42.71 -21.17 31.74
C MET A 422 43.50 -22.32 31.11
N ASP A 423 44.78 -22.12 30.83
CA ASP A 423 45.71 -23.11 30.26
C ASP A 423 45.19 -23.92 29.05
N GLY A 424 44.45 -23.23 28.17
CA GLY A 424 43.88 -23.82 26.96
C GLY A 424 42.60 -24.64 27.16
N LYS A 425 42.02 -24.62 28.36
CA LYS A 425 40.73 -25.23 28.72
C LYS A 425 39.70 -24.13 29.03
N ASN A 426 38.41 -24.39 28.78
CA ASN A 426 37.35 -23.49 29.24
C ASN A 426 37.06 -23.79 30.72
N ILE A 427 36.89 -22.75 31.55
CA ILE A 427 36.56 -22.94 32.97
C ILE A 427 35.11 -23.43 33.14
N ALA A 428 34.21 -23.05 32.23
CA ALA A 428 32.82 -23.50 32.22
C ALA A 428 32.65 -25.03 32.15
N ASP A 429 33.61 -25.75 31.54
CA ASP A 429 33.62 -27.22 31.47
C ASP A 429 33.90 -27.89 32.83
N PHE A 430 34.30 -27.10 33.85
CA PHE A 430 34.65 -27.53 35.21
C PHE A 430 33.77 -26.86 36.30
N ILE A 431 32.68 -26.17 35.94
CA ILE A 431 31.76 -25.60 36.92
C ILE A 431 30.77 -26.70 37.37
N ASP A 432 31.00 -27.22 38.57
CA ASP A 432 30.20 -28.29 39.18
C ASP A 432 30.08 -27.98 40.70
N PRO A 433 28.87 -28.03 41.31
CA PRO A 433 28.68 -27.72 42.73
C PRO A 433 29.52 -28.57 43.69
N ASP A 434 29.81 -29.82 43.32
CA ASP A 434 30.47 -30.81 44.18
C ASP A 434 31.93 -31.04 43.78
N ILE A 435 32.55 -30.09 43.06
CA ILE A 435 33.91 -30.25 42.50
C ILE A 435 34.98 -30.50 43.57
N ALA A 436 34.82 -29.95 44.78
CA ALA A 436 35.76 -30.17 45.88
C ALA A 436 35.80 -31.64 46.34
N GLU A 437 34.64 -32.31 46.45
CA GLU A 437 34.58 -33.74 46.80
C GLU A 437 35.19 -34.61 45.69
N LYS A 438 34.96 -34.22 44.43
CA LYS A 438 35.51 -34.90 43.24
C LYS A 438 37.04 -34.72 43.15
N LEU A 439 37.57 -33.60 43.60
CA LEU A 439 39.01 -33.35 43.72
C LEU A 439 39.61 -34.17 44.87
N GLU A 440 39.04 -34.12 46.08
CA GLU A 440 39.52 -34.90 47.24
C GLU A 440 39.51 -36.41 46.96
N ALA A 441 38.53 -36.91 46.20
CA ALA A 441 38.48 -38.30 45.75
C ALA A 441 39.61 -38.67 44.77
N LEU A 442 40.03 -37.74 43.92
CA LEU A 442 41.14 -37.92 42.97
C LEU A 442 42.51 -37.77 43.66
N GLU A 443 42.66 -36.82 44.57
CA GLU A 443 43.86 -36.65 45.40
C GLU A 443 44.14 -37.92 46.23
N ARG A 444 43.12 -38.53 46.84
CA ARG A 444 43.24 -39.84 47.52
C ARG A 444 43.60 -40.99 46.58
N GLU A 445 43.28 -40.91 45.29
CA GLU A 445 43.73 -41.90 44.30
C GLU A 445 45.20 -41.65 43.90
N GLU A 446 45.63 -40.40 43.74
CA GLU A 446 47.04 -40.06 43.49
C GLU A 446 47.95 -40.37 44.69
N GLU A 447 47.52 -40.10 45.93
CA GLU A 447 48.24 -40.50 47.15
C GLU A 447 48.45 -42.02 47.22
N ARG A 448 47.41 -42.81 46.90
CA ARG A 448 47.50 -44.28 46.84
C ARG A 448 48.52 -44.72 45.78
N LEU A 449 48.44 -44.16 44.57
CA LEU A 449 49.37 -44.48 43.48
C LEU A 449 50.82 -44.06 43.80
N GLN A 450 51.01 -42.97 44.54
CA GLN A 450 52.32 -42.53 44.99
C GLN A 450 52.88 -43.43 46.11
N ALA A 451 52.05 -43.88 47.05
CA ALA A 451 52.42 -44.85 48.08
C ALA A 451 52.73 -46.25 47.49
N GLU A 452 52.07 -46.62 46.38
CA GLU A 452 52.39 -47.81 45.57
C GLU A 452 53.68 -47.66 44.73
N GLY A 453 54.37 -46.50 44.80
CA GLY A 453 55.64 -46.25 44.12
C GLY A 453 55.53 -46.00 42.61
N PHE A 454 54.32 -45.78 42.07
CA PHE A 454 54.06 -45.66 40.63
C PHE A 454 54.89 -44.57 39.92
N TYR A 455 55.27 -43.52 40.65
CA TYR A 455 56.04 -42.38 40.15
C TYR A 455 57.55 -42.46 40.46
N GLU A 456 58.03 -43.50 41.15
CA GLU A 456 59.47 -43.67 41.40
C GLU A 456 60.20 -44.12 40.12
N ASN A 457 60.70 -43.14 39.36
CA ASN A 457 61.61 -43.38 38.23
C ASN A 457 62.96 -43.93 38.72
N SER A 458 63.02 -45.24 38.93
CA SER A 458 64.27 -45.93 39.31
C SER A 458 65.35 -45.76 38.24
N THR A 459 66.30 -44.87 38.49
CA THR A 459 67.41 -44.52 37.58
C THR A 459 68.50 -45.57 37.55
N ARG A 460 68.16 -46.79 37.12
CA ARG A 460 69.09 -47.91 36.93
C ARG A 460 69.26 -48.23 35.44
N THR A 461 70.19 -47.52 34.80
CA THR A 461 70.36 -47.49 33.35
C THR A 461 70.86 -48.81 32.76
N THR A 462 69.94 -49.70 32.35
CA THR A 462 70.04 -50.55 31.14
C THR A 462 68.82 -51.49 31.06
N ASN A 463 67.82 -51.19 30.22
CA ASN A 463 67.06 -52.22 29.46
C ASN A 463 65.97 -51.67 28.51
N ALA A 464 65.54 -52.57 27.61
CA ALA A 464 64.29 -52.64 26.84
C ALA A 464 63.39 -51.40 26.64
N LYS A 465 63.11 -51.05 25.37
CA LYS A 465 61.93 -50.26 24.96
C LYS A 465 60.77 -51.19 24.55
N PRO A 466 59.62 -51.18 25.25
CA PRO A 466 58.41 -51.86 24.79
C PRO A 466 57.74 -51.11 23.63
N LYS A 467 56.97 -51.82 22.79
CA LYS A 467 56.13 -51.20 21.76
C LYS A 467 54.84 -50.64 22.39
N ARG A 468 54.46 -49.40 22.05
CA ARG A 468 53.12 -48.86 22.38
C ARG A 468 52.02 -49.55 21.56
N PRO A 469 50.94 -50.06 22.17
CA PRO A 469 49.66 -50.29 21.50
C PRO A 469 48.96 -48.95 21.15
N PRO A 470 47.96 -48.95 20.25
CA PRO A 470 47.28 -47.73 19.80
C PRO A 470 46.26 -47.19 20.82
N SER A 471 45.97 -45.89 20.74
CA SER A 471 44.91 -45.24 21.52
C SER A 471 43.50 -45.60 20.99
N PRO A 472 42.54 -45.94 21.86
CA PRO A 472 41.18 -46.24 21.44
C PRO A 472 40.41 -44.96 21.08
N SER A 473 39.96 -44.86 19.83
CA SER A 473 39.14 -43.75 19.35
C SER A 473 37.75 -43.74 20.00
N ARG A 474 37.43 -42.75 20.84
CA ARG A 474 36.05 -42.53 21.30
C ARG A 474 35.30 -41.59 20.36
N THR A 475 34.26 -42.16 19.77
CA THR A 475 33.33 -41.59 18.78
C THR A 475 32.72 -40.25 19.16
N ARG A 476 32.61 -39.33 18.20
CA ARG A 476 31.71 -38.16 18.26
C ARG A 476 30.25 -38.61 18.47
N SER A 477 29.69 -38.37 19.65
CA SER A 477 28.25 -38.40 19.89
C SER A 477 27.67 -37.00 19.71
N ALA A 478 27.33 -36.63 18.47
CA ALA A 478 26.73 -35.34 18.16
C ALA A 478 25.25 -35.30 18.58
N ARG A 479 24.97 -34.96 19.84
CA ARG A 479 23.65 -34.44 20.24
C ARG A 479 23.58 -32.95 19.94
N LYS A 480 22.69 -32.58 19.03
CA LYS A 480 22.26 -31.18 18.85
C LYS A 480 21.40 -30.76 20.05
N ALA A 481 21.59 -29.51 20.47
CA ALA A 481 20.45 -28.62 20.68
C ALA A 481 20.23 -27.84 19.37
#